data_AF-A0A6J4PCB1-F1
#
_entry.id   AF-A0A6J4PCB1-F1
#
_cell.length_a   1.000
_cell.length_b   1.000
_cell.length_c   1.000
_cell.angle_alpha   90.00
_cell.angle_beta   90.00
_cell.angle_gamma   90.00
#
_symmetry.space_group_name_H-M   'P 1'
#
loop_
_entity.id
_entity.type
_entity.pdbx_description
1 polymer ?
#
loop_
_entity_poly.entity_id
_entity_poly.type
_entity_poly.pdbx_seq_one_letter_code
_entity_poly.pdbx_strand_id
1 'polypeptide(L)'
;GRQVKNPGPDRMMVFQNYSLLPWLTVRENVALAVNEVMSNQPRGERRGIVEHHIDMVGLRPAADKRPGQLSGGMKQRVAIARALAIRPKLLLLDEPFGALDALTRGGLQEQLMKICEESHTTCLMVTHDVDEALLLSDRVVLLTNGPESHIGQIIDVAIPRPRERMEVVNHPNYYGLRSEIMYFLNQQKRAKKRKPQQAAAIAAHGLEKVNLELGFIPLTDCAPLVVAKEMGFFAKHGLEQVTLSREPSWKAIADGIATKRLDAAQMVAGLPLALTLGMGGKPPVPVVTALVLARNGNAITLAKRFHDAGVRTPADFRAVIMQTPDKVHTLGMVHPASMHNLMLRYWLAAGGIDPDQDINLTVIPPPQMVANLQSGNIDGYCSGEPWNSHAVQEGLGFVIATDLEIWAGHLEKVLGVREDWANQYPETHLALVKALLEACEYCDDYRNRETILELLCQPQYVGGKPEYIRPGFIDPYIRGTGAKAEVLPRYNQFYVDKTNCPYRVEGLWIMTQLARWGMTPFPRNWIDILDRVRRVDVFGAAARELGLLDVEPDRGPIKLFDGTVFDPDDPVHYLHNLKIKRDIRIEEVLIDPIAV
;
A
#
# COMPACT_ATOMS: atom_id res chain seq x y z
N GLY A 1 8.76 36.08 11.76
CA GLY A 1 9.96 35.96 12.62
C GLY A 1 11.06 36.90 12.13
N ARG A 2 12.16 37.06 12.89
CA ARG A 2 13.38 37.77 12.44
C ARG A 2 14.47 36.74 12.10
N GLN A 3 15.23 36.97 11.02
CA GLN A 3 16.34 36.10 10.64
C GLN A 3 17.43 36.12 11.74
N VAL A 4 17.89 34.93 12.12
CA VAL A 4 18.97 34.75 13.09
C VAL A 4 20.30 34.87 12.37
N LYS A 5 21.21 35.72 12.86
CA LYS A 5 22.53 35.93 12.25
C LYS A 5 23.71 35.54 13.14
N ASN A 6 23.51 35.51 14.46
CA ASN A 6 24.55 35.24 15.46
C ASN A 6 24.00 34.38 16.62
N PRO A 7 24.88 33.69 17.38
CA PRO A 7 24.51 33.07 18.66
C PRO A 7 24.04 34.13 19.67
N GLY A 8 23.21 33.72 20.63
CA GLY A 8 22.70 34.60 21.68
C GLY A 8 22.10 33.82 22.85
N PRO A 9 21.91 34.45 24.02
CA PRO A 9 21.37 33.80 25.22
C PRO A 9 19.86 33.48 25.12
N ASP A 10 19.20 33.98 24.08
CA ASP A 10 17.78 33.74 23.81
C ASP A 10 17.49 32.32 23.26
N ARG A 11 18.54 31.55 22.98
CA ARG A 11 18.48 30.18 22.48
C ARG A 11 19.52 29.32 23.18
N MET A 12 19.21 28.06 23.44
CA MET A 12 20.18 27.15 24.07
C MET A 12 20.12 25.77 23.45
N MET A 13 21.29 25.14 23.33
CA MET A 13 21.45 23.83 22.70
C MET A 13 21.84 22.76 23.72
N VAL A 14 21.16 21.63 23.65
CA VAL A 14 21.51 20.39 24.34
C VAL A 14 22.02 19.41 23.28
N PHE A 15 23.31 19.09 23.36
CA PHE A 15 24.00 18.23 22.40
C PHE A 15 23.87 16.75 22.77
N GLN A 16 23.96 15.88 21.77
CA GLN A 16 24.02 14.42 21.94
C GLN A 16 25.16 13.98 22.89
N ASN A 17 26.33 14.63 22.81
CA ASN A 17 27.52 14.31 23.64
C ASN A 17 27.55 15.01 25.01
N TYR A 18 26.41 15.47 25.53
CA TYR A 18 26.21 16.19 26.81
C TYR A 18 26.92 17.55 26.94
N SER A 19 28.09 17.72 26.31
CA SER A 19 28.95 18.91 26.32
C SER A 19 29.19 19.47 27.73
N LEU A 20 29.34 18.59 28.73
CA LEU A 20 29.66 18.96 30.11
C LEU A 20 31.17 19.14 30.28
N LEU A 21 31.57 20.14 31.07
CA LEU A 21 32.98 20.36 31.39
C LEU A 21 33.41 19.34 32.46
N PRO A 22 34.36 18.42 32.17
CA PRO A 22 34.63 17.27 33.02
C PRO A 22 35.31 17.64 34.35
N TRP A 23 35.95 18.80 34.44
CA TRP A 23 36.58 19.31 35.65
C TRP A 23 35.61 20.07 36.58
N LEU A 24 34.42 20.43 36.10
CA LEU A 24 33.39 21.11 36.88
C LEU A 24 32.40 20.10 37.48
N THR A 25 31.88 20.38 38.67
CA THR A 25 30.76 19.66 39.29
C THR A 25 29.45 19.90 38.53
N VAL A 26 28.38 19.16 38.87
CA VAL A 26 27.02 19.42 38.36
C VAL A 26 26.63 20.88 38.59
N ARG A 27 26.81 21.36 39.82
CA ARG A 27 26.49 22.74 40.21
C ARG A 27 27.28 23.76 39.40
N GLU A 28 28.57 23.54 39.22
CA GLU A 28 29.43 24.45 38.45
C GLU A 28 29.12 24.42 36.95
N ASN A 29 28.75 23.26 36.39
CA ASN A 29 28.30 23.16 35.00
C ASN A 29 27.04 23.99 34.76
N VAL A 30 26.04 23.91 35.65
CA VAL A 30 24.81 24.72 35.55
C VAL A 30 25.11 26.20 35.80
N ALA A 31 25.93 26.51 36.82
CA ALA A 31 26.31 27.87 37.16
C ALA A 31 27.08 28.59 36.04
N LEU A 32 27.81 27.86 35.18
CA LEU A 32 28.50 28.44 34.03
C LEU A 32 27.57 29.28 33.16
N ALA A 33 26.42 28.72 32.76
CA ALA A 33 25.47 29.41 31.89
C ALA A 33 24.83 30.62 32.61
N VAL A 34 24.46 30.44 33.87
CA VAL A 34 23.84 31.50 34.69
C VAL A 34 24.81 32.66 34.91
N ASN A 35 26.08 32.38 35.22
CA ASN A 35 27.08 33.42 35.49
C ASN A 35 27.40 34.25 34.26
N GLU A 36 27.41 33.64 33.08
CA GLU A 36 27.71 34.32 31.82
C GLU A 36 26.55 35.22 31.38
N VAL A 37 25.31 34.71 31.44
CA VAL A 37 24.13 35.41 30.93
C VAL A 37 23.55 36.41 31.96
N MET A 38 23.62 36.08 33.25
CA MET A 38 23.00 36.86 34.34
C MET A 38 24.06 37.54 35.21
N SER A 39 25.16 37.99 34.61
CA SER A 39 26.28 38.65 35.30
C SER A 39 25.86 39.87 36.14
N ASN A 40 24.78 40.54 35.73
CA ASN A 40 24.20 41.69 36.42
C ASN A 40 23.42 41.34 37.71
N GLN A 41 23.13 40.05 37.98
CA GLN A 41 22.38 39.65 39.17
C GLN A 41 23.29 39.37 40.39
N PRO A 42 22.81 39.65 41.61
CA PRO A 42 23.50 39.30 42.85
C PRO A 42 23.89 37.82 42.92
N ARG A 43 25.05 37.53 43.53
CA ARG A 43 25.59 36.16 43.65
C ARG A 43 24.62 35.19 44.33
N GLY A 44 23.86 35.66 45.32
CA GLY A 44 22.86 34.86 46.04
C GLY A 44 21.69 34.44 45.15
N GLU A 45 21.20 35.36 44.31
CA GLU A 45 20.09 35.10 43.38
C GLU A 45 20.51 34.11 42.29
N ARG A 46 21.69 34.31 41.69
CA ARG A 46 22.28 33.35 40.73
C ARG A 46 22.41 31.95 41.33
N ARG A 47 22.86 31.85 42.58
CA ARG A 47 22.94 30.56 43.28
C ARG A 47 21.57 29.93 43.46
N GLY A 48 20.56 30.72 43.84
CA GLY A 48 19.17 30.25 43.93
C GLY A 48 18.64 29.68 42.61
N ILE A 49 18.93 30.33 41.49
CA ILE A 49 18.57 29.85 40.15
C ILE A 49 19.24 28.50 39.85
N VAL A 50 20.54 28.37 40.13
CA VAL A 50 21.29 27.12 39.92
C VAL A 50 20.68 25.98 40.74
N GLU A 51 20.42 26.20 42.04
CA GLU A 51 19.83 25.17 42.90
C GLU A 51 18.45 24.75 42.42
N HIS A 52 17.61 25.71 42.04
CA HIS A 52 16.25 25.43 41.56
C HIS A 52 16.26 24.52 40.33
N HIS A 53 17.13 24.77 39.35
CA HIS A 53 17.19 23.96 38.13
C HIS A 53 17.84 22.59 38.36
N ILE A 54 18.77 22.46 39.32
CA ILE A 54 19.30 21.16 39.72
C ILE A 54 18.21 20.31 40.40
N ASP A 55 17.35 20.95 41.20
CA ASP A 55 16.23 20.29 41.88
C ASP A 55 15.13 19.88 40.90
N MET A 56 14.80 20.74 39.93
CA MET A 56 13.86 20.47 38.84
C MET A 56 14.17 19.15 38.10
N VAL A 57 15.46 18.88 37.87
CA VAL A 57 15.91 17.64 37.21
C VAL A 57 16.27 16.51 38.19
N GLY A 58 15.93 16.65 39.48
CA GLY A 58 16.13 15.62 40.50
C GLY A 58 17.60 15.26 40.77
N LEU A 59 18.53 16.21 40.58
CA LEU A 59 19.97 15.98 40.74
C LEU A 59 20.57 16.57 42.02
N ARG A 60 19.74 17.04 42.96
CA ARG A 60 20.20 17.65 44.22
C ARG A 60 21.20 16.79 45.01
N PRO A 61 21.02 15.46 45.17
CA PRO A 61 22.00 14.60 45.86
C PRO A 61 23.34 14.44 45.12
N ALA A 62 23.39 14.82 43.85
CA ALA A 62 24.56 14.70 42.98
C ALA A 62 25.17 16.07 42.61
N ALA A 63 24.69 17.17 43.21
CA ALA A 63 25.06 18.53 42.84
C ALA A 63 26.58 18.80 42.88
N ASP A 64 27.30 18.13 43.79
CA ASP A 64 28.75 18.32 43.98
C ASP A 64 29.59 17.22 43.33
N LYS A 65 28.97 16.31 42.57
CA LYS A 65 29.69 15.28 41.78
C LYS A 65 30.17 15.84 40.45
N ARG A 66 31.28 15.32 39.93
CA ARG A 66 31.79 15.63 38.59
C ARG A 66 31.20 14.69 37.52
N PRO A 67 31.14 15.08 36.23
CA PRO A 67 30.57 14.27 35.16
C PRO A 67 31.06 12.82 35.09
N GLY A 68 32.33 12.55 35.40
CA GLY A 68 32.87 11.18 35.44
C GLY A 68 32.20 10.25 36.46
N GLN A 69 31.49 10.81 37.45
CA GLN A 69 30.80 10.09 38.52
C GLN A 69 29.29 9.96 38.28
N LEU A 70 28.80 10.37 37.10
CA LEU A 70 27.38 10.41 36.74
C LEU A 70 27.06 9.36 35.68
N SER A 71 25.87 8.77 35.75
CA SER A 71 25.32 7.95 34.66
C SER A 71 25.01 8.80 33.42
N GLY A 72 24.82 8.17 32.26
CA GLY A 72 24.42 8.88 31.02
C GLY A 72 23.16 9.74 31.22
N GLY A 73 22.11 9.16 31.83
CA GLY A 73 20.88 9.89 32.15
C GLY A 73 21.09 11.06 33.11
N MET A 74 21.96 10.90 34.10
CA MET A 74 22.32 12.02 34.99
C MET A 74 23.04 13.13 34.22
N LYS A 75 24.02 12.79 33.35
CA LYS A 75 24.71 13.78 32.51
C LYS A 75 23.74 14.55 31.62
N GLN A 76 22.78 13.86 31.01
CA GLN A 76 21.75 14.49 30.18
C GLN A 76 20.91 15.49 30.98
N ARG A 77 20.50 15.11 32.20
CA ARG A 77 19.76 16.01 33.11
C ARG A 77 20.55 17.24 33.49
N VAL A 78 21.87 17.13 33.70
CA VAL A 78 22.73 18.30 33.93
C VAL A 78 22.74 19.23 32.71
N ALA A 79 22.84 18.66 31.49
CA ALA A 79 22.85 19.44 30.27
C ALA A 79 21.52 20.19 30.05
N ILE A 80 20.39 19.54 30.30
CA ILE A 80 19.04 20.13 30.27
C ILE A 80 18.90 21.23 31.32
N ALA A 81 19.28 20.96 32.58
CA ALA A 81 19.23 21.96 33.66
C ALA A 81 20.07 23.19 33.34
N ARG A 82 21.29 23.00 32.83
CA ARG A 82 22.17 24.09 32.39
C ARG A 82 21.53 24.91 31.27
N ALA A 83 20.87 24.25 30.32
CA ALA A 83 20.25 24.93 29.19
C ALA A 83 19.04 25.78 29.61
N LEU A 84 18.24 25.27 30.54
CA LEU A 84 17.02 25.93 31.02
C LEU A 84 17.29 27.01 32.08
N ALA A 85 18.41 26.93 32.80
CA ALA A 85 18.74 27.86 33.88
C ALA A 85 18.77 29.33 33.44
N ILE A 86 19.00 29.59 32.15
CA ILE A 86 19.02 30.95 31.57
C ILE A 86 17.67 31.38 30.98
N ARG A 87 16.62 30.54 31.08
CA ARG A 87 15.27 30.74 30.52
C ARG A 87 15.29 31.15 29.04
N PRO A 88 15.83 30.28 28.14
CA PRO A 88 15.89 30.59 26.73
C PRO A 88 14.48 30.67 26.12
N LYS A 89 14.30 31.42 25.04
CA LYS A 89 13.05 31.42 24.26
C LYS A 89 12.93 30.19 23.35
N LEU A 90 14.08 29.65 22.93
CA LEU A 90 14.19 28.50 22.04
C LEU A 90 15.16 27.47 22.62
N LEU A 91 14.69 26.25 22.82
CA LEU A 91 15.49 25.10 23.22
C LEU A 91 15.74 24.19 22.00
N LEU A 92 17.00 23.95 21.69
CA LEU A 92 17.44 23.07 20.61
C LEU A 92 17.97 21.77 21.22
N LEU A 93 17.39 20.63 20.84
CA LEU A 93 17.73 19.31 21.37
C LEU A 93 18.25 18.44 20.22
N ASP A 94 19.49 17.98 20.32
CA ASP A 94 20.11 17.11 19.34
C ASP A 94 20.21 15.68 19.90
N GLU A 95 19.33 14.79 19.46
CA GLU A 95 19.16 13.42 19.94
C GLU A 95 19.20 13.27 21.46
N PRO A 96 18.31 13.98 22.20
CA PRO A 96 18.41 14.13 23.65
C PRO A 96 18.28 12.82 24.44
N PHE A 97 17.80 11.73 23.83
CA PHE A 97 17.63 10.44 24.53
C PHE A 97 18.29 9.24 23.84
N GLY A 98 19.02 9.45 22.73
CA GLY A 98 19.60 8.35 21.95
C GLY A 98 20.60 7.49 22.74
N ALA A 99 21.30 8.08 23.72
CA ALA A 99 22.31 7.42 24.53
C ALA A 99 21.77 6.73 25.81
N LEU A 100 20.44 6.62 25.96
CA LEU A 100 19.78 6.14 27.18
C LEU A 100 19.06 4.80 26.99
N ASP A 101 19.05 3.99 28.05
CA ASP A 101 18.23 2.78 28.13
C ASP A 101 16.73 3.11 28.18
N ALA A 102 15.88 2.12 27.86
CA ALA A 102 14.45 2.32 27.66
C ALA A 102 13.69 2.85 28.91
N LEU A 103 14.07 2.42 30.11
CA LEU A 103 13.42 2.85 31.36
C LEU A 103 13.83 4.27 31.71
N THR A 104 15.13 4.57 31.66
CA THR A 104 15.64 5.91 31.92
C THR A 104 15.14 6.94 30.89
N ARG A 105 14.97 6.51 29.63
CA ARG A 105 14.41 7.33 28.54
C ARG A 105 12.98 7.77 28.84
N GLY A 106 12.10 6.86 29.22
CA GLY A 106 10.68 7.17 29.47
C GLY A 106 10.49 8.24 30.55
N GLY A 107 11.16 8.08 31.68
CA GLY A 107 11.09 9.07 32.77
C GLY A 107 11.66 10.44 32.38
N LEU A 108 12.67 10.49 31.51
CA LEU A 108 13.24 11.75 31.02
C LEU A 108 12.37 12.46 30.00
N GLN A 109 11.70 11.70 29.13
CA GLN A 109 10.74 12.25 28.18
C GLN A 109 9.57 12.92 28.90
N GLU A 110 9.00 12.27 29.91
CA GLU A 110 7.96 12.84 30.76
C GLU A 110 8.41 14.12 31.47
N GLN A 111 9.62 14.11 32.03
CA GLN A 111 10.18 15.31 32.66
C GLN A 111 10.36 16.46 31.66
N LEU A 112 10.89 16.19 30.47
CA LEU A 112 11.08 17.22 29.45
C LEU A 112 9.73 17.79 29.00
N MET A 113 8.70 16.96 28.80
CA MET A 113 7.36 17.42 28.45
C MET A 113 6.80 18.38 29.51
N LYS A 114 6.87 18.00 30.79
CA LYS A 114 6.43 18.86 31.91
C LYS A 114 7.17 20.19 31.93
N ILE A 115 8.49 20.15 31.79
CA ILE A 115 9.32 21.35 31.82
C ILE A 115 9.01 22.29 30.64
N CYS A 116 8.86 21.75 29.42
CA CYS A 116 8.50 22.54 28.25
C CYS A 116 7.12 23.17 28.39
N GLU A 117 6.16 22.45 28.99
CA GLU A 117 4.81 22.91 29.25
C GLU A 117 4.78 24.03 30.31
N GLU A 118 5.50 23.86 31.43
CA GLU A 118 5.59 24.86 32.51
C GLU A 118 6.37 26.12 32.09
N SER A 119 7.43 25.96 31.29
CA SER A 119 8.29 27.07 30.89
C SER A 119 7.80 27.82 29.65
N HIS A 120 6.78 27.29 28.95
CA HIS A 120 6.30 27.78 27.65
C HIS A 120 7.43 28.03 26.63
N THR A 121 8.51 27.22 26.71
CA THR A 121 9.67 27.33 25.83
C THR A 121 9.39 26.65 24.50
N THR A 122 9.72 27.29 23.38
CA THR A 122 9.66 26.62 22.07
C THR A 122 10.79 25.60 21.99
N CYS A 123 10.47 24.34 21.71
CA CYS A 123 11.46 23.28 21.59
C CYS A 123 11.57 22.80 20.15
N LEU A 124 12.80 22.68 19.64
CA LEU A 124 13.10 22.01 18.37
C LEU A 124 14.04 20.84 18.67
N MET A 125 13.62 19.65 18.25
CA MET A 125 14.31 18.40 18.57
C MET A 125 14.64 17.62 17.30
N VAL A 126 15.83 17.06 17.26
CA VAL A 126 16.26 16.08 16.26
C VAL A 126 16.22 14.71 16.91
N THR A 127 15.53 13.76 16.28
CA THR A 127 15.50 12.35 16.68
C THR A 127 15.43 11.45 15.45
N HIS A 128 15.89 10.22 15.60
CA HIS A 128 15.70 9.13 14.64
C HIS A 128 14.58 8.16 15.05
N ASP A 129 13.97 8.37 16.23
CA ASP A 129 12.90 7.54 16.78
C ASP A 129 11.52 8.15 16.42
N VAL A 130 10.73 7.40 15.66
CA VAL A 130 9.41 7.84 15.18
C VAL A 130 8.41 7.94 16.33
N ASP A 131 8.47 7.01 17.27
CA ASP A 131 7.53 6.97 18.39
C ASP A 131 7.81 8.14 19.34
N GLU A 132 9.09 8.51 19.51
CA GLU A 132 9.51 9.73 20.22
C GLU A 132 9.00 11.00 19.53
N ALA A 133 9.13 11.10 18.21
CA ALA A 133 8.68 12.26 17.45
C ALA A 133 7.17 12.50 17.63
N LEU A 134 6.37 11.42 17.58
CA LEU A 134 4.91 11.47 17.78
C LEU A 134 4.53 11.78 19.23
N LEU A 135 5.29 11.28 20.20
CA LEU A 135 5.05 11.55 21.62
C LEU A 135 5.30 13.02 21.96
N LEU A 136 6.44 13.59 21.53
CA LEU A 136 6.93 14.87 22.04
C LEU A 136 6.54 16.09 21.20
N SER A 137 6.25 15.92 19.91
CA SER A 137 6.20 17.04 18.95
C SER A 137 4.79 17.36 18.49
N ASP A 138 4.46 18.64 18.36
CA ASP A 138 3.22 19.07 17.71
C ASP A 138 3.34 19.03 16.18
N ARG A 139 4.57 19.12 15.67
CA ARG A 139 4.92 19.07 14.25
C ARG A 139 6.21 18.29 14.04
N VAL A 140 6.22 17.39 13.06
CA VAL A 140 7.38 16.59 12.67
C VAL A 140 7.85 17.05 11.30
N VAL A 141 9.09 17.51 11.21
CA VAL A 141 9.71 17.96 9.95
C VAL A 141 10.62 16.84 9.45
N LEU A 142 10.29 16.29 8.29
CA LEU A 142 11.01 15.19 7.66
C LEU A 142 11.99 15.74 6.62
N LEU A 143 13.26 15.34 6.74
CA LEU A 143 14.36 15.82 5.91
C LEU A 143 14.73 14.78 4.84
N THR A 144 14.99 15.21 3.61
CA THR A 144 15.53 14.34 2.56
C THR A 144 16.98 13.96 2.84
N ASN A 145 17.51 12.95 2.16
CA ASN A 145 18.93 12.58 2.31
C ASN A 145 19.87 13.72 1.89
N GLY A 146 21.04 13.80 2.55
CA GLY A 146 22.13 14.70 2.15
C GLY A 146 22.89 14.24 0.90
N PRO A 147 23.83 15.06 0.37
CA PRO A 147 24.43 16.24 1.03
C PRO A 147 23.61 17.54 0.91
N GLU A 148 22.69 17.65 -0.04
CA GLU A 148 21.75 18.78 -0.19
C GLU A 148 20.38 18.38 0.39
N SER A 149 20.32 18.25 1.71
CA SER A 149 19.06 17.92 2.38
C SER A 149 18.11 19.10 2.35
N HIS A 150 16.84 18.84 2.03
CA HIS A 150 15.75 19.81 2.06
C HIS A 150 14.62 19.28 2.95
N ILE A 151 13.69 20.16 3.33
CA ILE A 151 12.45 19.74 3.98
C ILE A 151 11.63 18.98 2.93
N GLY A 152 11.49 17.66 3.12
CA GLY A 152 10.71 16.81 2.22
C GLY A 152 9.24 16.84 2.58
N GLN A 153 8.92 16.80 3.87
CA GLN A 153 7.54 16.81 4.33
C GLN A 153 7.44 17.40 5.74
N ILE A 154 6.30 18.02 6.06
CA ILE A 154 5.96 18.42 7.43
C ILE A 154 4.64 17.75 7.80
N ILE A 155 4.61 17.06 8.93
CA ILE A 155 3.45 16.35 9.46
C ILE A 155 3.00 17.05 10.74
N ASP A 156 1.75 17.48 10.79
CA ASP A 156 1.15 18.01 12.01
C ASP A 156 0.61 16.84 12.85
N VAL A 157 1.02 16.76 14.12
CA VAL A 157 0.66 15.66 15.02
C VAL A 157 -0.65 15.99 15.71
N ALA A 158 -1.75 15.58 15.10
CA ALA A 158 -3.12 15.77 15.59
C ALA A 158 -3.48 14.81 16.75
N ILE A 159 -2.60 14.69 17.75
CA ILE A 159 -2.84 13.98 19.01
C ILE A 159 -2.83 15.04 20.13
N PRO A 160 -3.90 15.17 20.93
CA PRO A 160 -4.01 16.23 21.93
C PRO A 160 -2.97 16.10 23.05
N ARG A 161 -2.64 17.22 23.71
CA ARG A 161 -1.83 17.26 24.94
C ARG A 161 -2.76 17.34 26.18
N PRO A 162 -2.33 16.86 27.36
CA PRO A 162 -1.07 16.18 27.65
C PRO A 162 -1.01 14.79 27.01
N ARG A 163 0.20 14.32 26.68
CA ARG A 163 0.40 13.04 25.99
C ARG A 163 1.05 12.04 26.94
N GLU A 164 0.32 10.97 27.25
CA GLU A 164 0.89 9.81 27.90
C GLU A 164 1.18 8.71 26.89
N ARG A 165 2.26 7.95 27.12
CA ARG A 165 2.77 6.98 26.14
C ARG A 165 1.73 5.95 25.70
N MET A 166 0.99 5.39 26.65
CA MET A 166 -0.03 4.38 26.35
C MET A 166 -1.24 4.98 25.61
N GLU A 167 -1.63 6.22 25.95
CA GLU A 167 -2.74 6.90 25.29
C GLU A 167 -2.40 7.28 23.85
N VAL A 168 -1.17 7.73 23.61
CA VAL A 168 -0.67 8.03 22.27
C VAL A 168 -0.71 6.80 21.38
N VAL A 169 -0.22 5.65 21.85
CA VAL A 169 -0.22 4.40 21.05
C VAL A 169 -1.64 3.93 20.74
N ASN A 170 -2.57 4.13 21.67
CA ASN A 170 -3.98 3.74 21.51
C ASN A 170 -4.80 4.77 20.72
N HIS A 171 -4.23 5.93 20.37
CA HIS A 171 -4.94 6.97 19.64
C HIS A 171 -5.18 6.53 18.18
N PRO A 172 -6.38 6.70 17.60
CA PRO A 172 -6.68 6.24 16.24
C PRO A 172 -5.69 6.72 15.17
N ASN A 173 -5.24 7.98 15.26
CA ASN A 173 -4.30 8.55 14.29
C ASN A 173 -2.84 8.06 14.44
N TYR A 174 -2.50 7.32 15.50
CA TYR A 174 -1.10 6.98 15.81
C TYR A 174 -0.45 6.13 14.72
N TYR A 175 -1.08 5.00 14.37
CA TYR A 175 -0.52 4.08 13.38
C TYR A 175 -0.47 4.70 11.98
N GLY A 176 -1.45 5.53 11.62
CA GLY A 176 -1.44 6.30 10.37
C GLY A 176 -0.26 7.28 10.29
N LEU A 177 -0.07 8.13 11.30
CA LEU A 177 1.03 9.10 11.35
C LEU A 177 2.40 8.39 11.38
N ARG A 178 2.50 7.31 12.16
CA ARG A 178 3.72 6.49 12.25
C ARG A 178 4.07 5.87 10.91
N SER A 179 3.08 5.29 10.22
CA SER A 179 3.27 4.68 8.90
C SER A 179 3.72 5.70 7.86
N GLU A 180 3.22 6.93 7.93
CA GLU A 180 3.61 8.02 7.03
C GLU A 180 5.07 8.47 7.22
N ILE A 181 5.48 8.67 8.48
CA ILE A 181 6.88 8.97 8.80
C ILE A 181 7.79 7.83 8.33
N MET A 182 7.43 6.58 8.64
CA MET A 182 8.20 5.40 8.22
C MET A 182 8.27 5.28 6.70
N TYR A 183 7.17 5.56 6.00
CA TYR A 183 7.11 5.57 4.54
C TYR A 183 8.12 6.55 3.95
N PHE A 184 8.12 7.80 4.41
CA PHE A 184 9.05 8.81 3.94
C PHE A 184 10.51 8.39 4.20
N LEU A 185 10.82 7.92 5.42
CA LEU A 185 12.17 7.46 5.77
C LEU A 185 12.64 6.27 4.93
N ASN A 186 11.74 5.35 4.61
CA ASN A 186 12.01 4.21 3.73
C ASN A 186 12.24 4.63 2.28
N GLN A 187 11.46 5.58 1.77
CA GLN A 187 11.68 6.17 0.45
C GLN A 187 13.08 6.80 0.35
N GLN A 188 13.49 7.55 1.37
CA GLN A 188 14.86 8.10 1.46
C GLN A 188 15.90 6.98 1.50
N LYS A 189 15.73 5.94 2.34
CA LYS A 189 16.68 4.81 2.36
C LYS A 189 16.82 4.13 0.99
N ARG A 190 15.73 4.00 0.23
CA ARG A 190 15.75 3.43 -1.13
C ARG A 190 16.50 4.32 -2.11
N ALA A 191 16.25 5.63 -2.09
CA ALA A 191 16.98 6.59 -2.92
C ALA A 191 18.49 6.52 -2.67
N LYS A 192 18.93 6.32 -1.42
CA LYS A 192 20.34 6.17 -1.04
C LYS A 192 20.95 4.81 -1.43
N LYS A 193 20.15 3.74 -1.45
CA LYS A 193 20.58 2.38 -1.81
C LYS A 193 20.58 2.11 -3.32
N ARG A 194 19.90 2.93 -4.12
CA ARG A 194 20.12 2.99 -5.57
C ARG A 194 21.56 3.45 -5.80
N LYS A 195 22.51 2.50 -5.82
CA LYS A 195 23.77 2.70 -6.56
C LYS A 195 23.36 3.07 -8.00
N PRO A 196 24.06 3.97 -8.68
CA PRO A 196 23.86 4.15 -10.11
C PRO A 196 24.10 2.77 -10.76
N GLN A 197 23.01 2.07 -11.07
CA GLN A 197 23.06 0.91 -11.93
C GLN A 197 23.64 1.42 -13.24
N GLN A 198 24.52 0.64 -13.85
CA GLN A 198 25.11 1.01 -15.13
C GLN A 198 23.93 1.29 -16.08
N ALA A 199 23.72 2.56 -16.41
CA ALA A 199 22.51 2.99 -17.12
C ALA A 199 22.40 2.13 -18.38
N ALA A 200 21.26 1.45 -18.54
CA ALA A 200 21.03 0.67 -19.74
C ALA A 200 21.22 1.60 -20.94
N ALA A 201 21.92 1.11 -21.97
CA ALA A 201 22.17 1.90 -23.16
C ALA A 201 20.83 2.35 -23.74
N ILE A 202 20.72 3.64 -24.06
CA ILE A 202 19.53 4.19 -24.72
C ILE A 202 19.43 3.53 -26.09
N ALA A 203 18.31 2.89 -26.38
CA ALA A 203 18.02 2.26 -27.66
C ALA A 203 17.56 3.31 -28.67
N ALA A 204 16.42 3.97 -28.43
CA ALA A 204 15.85 5.02 -29.28
C ALA A 204 14.87 5.90 -28.49
N HIS A 205 14.62 7.13 -28.95
CA HIS A 205 13.68 8.08 -28.35
C HIS A 205 13.88 8.39 -26.86
N GLY A 206 15.11 8.23 -26.36
CA GLY A 206 15.42 8.37 -24.93
C GLY A 206 15.02 7.15 -24.08
N LEU A 207 14.51 6.08 -24.69
CA LEU A 207 14.13 4.83 -24.02
C LEU A 207 15.26 3.81 -24.10
N GLU A 208 15.42 3.03 -23.03
CA GLU A 208 16.39 1.96 -22.93
C GLU A 208 15.98 0.71 -23.72
N LYS A 209 14.67 0.51 -23.94
CA LYS A 209 14.11 -0.59 -24.72
C LYS A 209 12.82 -0.16 -25.40
N VAL A 210 12.74 -0.33 -26.72
CA VAL A 210 11.58 0.10 -27.53
C VAL A 210 10.72 -1.06 -28.06
N ASN A 211 11.26 -2.29 -27.99
CA ASN A 211 10.58 -3.51 -28.43
C ASN A 211 10.15 -4.29 -27.20
N LEU A 212 8.85 -4.51 -27.01
CA LEU A 212 8.28 -5.13 -25.81
C LEU A 212 7.37 -6.31 -26.15
N GLU A 213 7.47 -7.38 -25.38
CA GLU A 213 6.52 -8.50 -25.40
C GLU A 213 5.57 -8.40 -24.19
N LEU A 214 4.28 -8.18 -24.47
CA LEU A 214 3.24 -7.93 -23.48
C LEU A 214 2.22 -9.07 -23.44
N GLY A 215 2.17 -9.82 -22.33
CA GLY A 215 1.21 -10.91 -22.16
C GLY A 215 -0.19 -10.43 -21.75
N PHE A 216 -1.24 -11.06 -22.28
CA PHE A 216 -2.62 -10.82 -21.88
C PHE A 216 -3.49 -12.09 -21.93
N ILE A 217 -4.64 -12.05 -21.25
CA ILE A 217 -5.67 -13.10 -21.31
C ILE A 217 -6.87 -12.57 -22.10
N PRO A 218 -7.52 -13.38 -22.96
CA PRO A 218 -8.67 -12.96 -23.76
C PRO A 218 -9.91 -12.75 -22.88
N LEU A 219 -10.01 -11.56 -22.30
CA LEU A 219 -11.10 -11.03 -21.50
C LEU A 219 -11.39 -9.60 -21.97
N THR A 220 -12.59 -9.09 -21.72
CA THR A 220 -12.96 -7.71 -22.08
C THR A 220 -12.00 -6.69 -21.47
N ASP A 221 -11.46 -6.97 -20.28
CA ASP A 221 -10.52 -6.09 -19.58
C ASP A 221 -9.09 -6.04 -20.17
N CYS A 222 -8.80 -6.78 -21.25
CA CYS A 222 -7.57 -6.59 -22.02
C CYS A 222 -7.66 -5.38 -22.98
N ALA A 223 -8.83 -4.73 -23.08
CA ALA A 223 -9.07 -3.60 -23.96
C ALA A 223 -7.99 -2.50 -23.92
N PRO A 224 -7.47 -2.05 -22.76
CA PRO A 224 -6.42 -1.04 -22.75
C PRO A 224 -5.15 -1.44 -23.51
N LEU A 225 -4.76 -2.72 -23.50
CA LEU A 225 -3.59 -3.19 -24.26
C LEU A 225 -3.87 -3.18 -25.76
N VAL A 226 -5.04 -3.67 -26.16
CA VAL A 226 -5.49 -3.71 -27.56
C VAL A 226 -5.60 -2.30 -28.12
N VAL A 227 -6.27 -1.41 -27.40
CA VAL A 227 -6.42 0.01 -27.76
C VAL A 227 -5.06 0.71 -27.82
N ALA A 228 -4.17 0.47 -26.86
CA ALA A 228 -2.83 1.07 -26.88
C ALA A 228 -2.04 0.72 -28.14
N LYS A 229 -2.22 -0.51 -28.64
CA LYS A 229 -1.60 -0.98 -29.88
C LYS A 229 -2.29 -0.40 -31.12
N GLU A 230 -3.59 -0.60 -31.25
CA GLU A 230 -4.34 -0.28 -32.47
C GLU A 230 -4.53 1.23 -32.68
N MET A 231 -4.60 2.00 -31.60
CA MET A 231 -4.69 3.47 -31.66
C MET A 231 -3.31 4.16 -31.64
N GLY A 232 -2.22 3.39 -31.61
CA GLY A 232 -0.86 3.93 -31.69
C GLY A 232 -0.37 4.65 -30.42
N PHE A 233 -1.02 4.46 -29.26
CA PHE A 233 -0.55 5.06 -28.01
C PHE A 233 0.84 4.56 -27.59
N PHE A 234 1.19 3.31 -27.88
CA PHE A 234 2.58 2.84 -27.65
C PHE A 234 3.58 3.62 -28.49
N ALA A 235 3.35 3.73 -29.79
CA ALA A 235 4.23 4.45 -30.71
C ALA A 235 4.34 5.94 -30.36
N LYS A 236 3.25 6.57 -29.91
CA LYS A 236 3.24 7.95 -29.41
C LYS A 236 4.27 8.19 -28.30
N HIS A 237 4.52 7.21 -27.44
CA HIS A 237 5.49 7.28 -26.35
C HIS A 237 6.85 6.65 -26.68
N GLY A 238 7.16 6.41 -27.96
CA GLY A 238 8.45 5.89 -28.42
C GLY A 238 8.61 4.37 -28.37
N LEU A 239 7.55 3.63 -27.99
CA LEU A 239 7.52 2.17 -27.99
C LEU A 239 7.15 1.66 -29.39
N GLU A 240 8.14 1.60 -30.28
CA GLU A 240 7.94 1.34 -31.71
C GLU A 240 7.41 -0.07 -32.04
N GLN A 241 7.78 -1.09 -31.26
CA GLN A 241 7.40 -2.48 -31.55
C GLN A 241 6.86 -3.18 -30.29
N VAL A 242 5.58 -2.98 -30.02
CA VAL A 242 4.89 -3.72 -28.95
C VAL A 242 4.13 -4.92 -29.52
N THR A 243 4.54 -6.11 -29.11
CA THR A 243 3.87 -7.37 -29.43
C THR A 243 2.94 -7.74 -28.29
N LEU A 244 1.68 -8.06 -28.61
CA LEU A 244 0.73 -8.56 -27.63
C LEU A 244 0.69 -10.09 -27.75
N SER A 245 1.08 -10.77 -26.67
CA SER A 245 1.09 -12.23 -26.55
C SER A 245 -0.20 -12.70 -25.88
N ARG A 246 -1.05 -13.41 -26.62
CA ARG A 246 -2.24 -14.06 -26.07
C ARG A 246 -1.83 -15.31 -25.29
N GLU A 247 -1.99 -15.28 -23.97
CA GLU A 247 -1.62 -16.40 -23.10
C GLU A 247 -2.82 -17.33 -22.81
N PRO A 248 -2.57 -18.64 -22.63
CA PRO A 248 -3.65 -19.61 -22.40
C PRO A 248 -4.18 -19.60 -20.96
N SER A 249 -3.42 -19.07 -19.99
CA SER A 249 -3.82 -19.04 -18.58
C SER A 249 -3.02 -18.00 -17.78
N TRP A 250 -3.53 -17.60 -16.63
CA TRP A 250 -2.80 -16.74 -15.70
C TRP A 250 -1.51 -17.37 -15.16
N LYS A 251 -1.46 -18.72 -15.12
CA LYS A 251 -0.20 -19.43 -14.83
C LYS A 251 0.83 -19.20 -15.93
N ALA A 252 0.43 -19.24 -17.20
CA ALA A 252 1.33 -18.98 -18.32
C ALA A 252 1.86 -17.54 -18.33
N ILE A 253 1.03 -16.56 -17.92
CA ILE A 253 1.45 -15.18 -17.66
C ILE A 253 2.53 -15.14 -16.56
N ALA A 254 2.26 -15.77 -15.42
CA ALA A 254 3.19 -15.83 -14.29
C ALA A 254 4.54 -16.46 -14.68
N ASP A 255 4.49 -17.59 -15.39
CA ASP A 255 5.66 -18.31 -15.87
C ASP A 255 6.41 -17.48 -16.94
N GLY A 256 5.70 -16.81 -17.86
CA GLY A 256 6.27 -15.95 -18.89
C GLY A 256 7.03 -14.75 -18.32
N ILE A 257 6.48 -14.13 -17.27
CA ILE A 257 7.14 -13.06 -16.52
C ILE A 257 8.37 -13.62 -15.79
N ALA A 258 8.20 -14.69 -15.01
CA ALA A 258 9.30 -15.30 -14.24
C ALA A 258 10.50 -15.73 -15.12
N THR A 259 10.21 -16.25 -16.32
CA THR A 259 11.22 -16.70 -17.30
C THR A 259 11.77 -15.57 -18.19
N LYS A 260 11.32 -14.32 -18.00
CA LYS A 260 11.66 -13.15 -18.83
C LYS A 260 11.27 -13.28 -20.31
N ARG A 261 10.37 -14.22 -20.63
CA ARG A 261 9.77 -14.33 -21.98
C ARG A 261 8.85 -13.15 -22.24
N LEU A 262 8.15 -12.68 -21.21
CA LEU A 262 7.33 -11.47 -21.24
C LEU A 262 8.07 -10.34 -20.52
N ASP A 263 8.11 -9.16 -21.12
CA ASP A 263 8.63 -7.95 -20.50
C ASP A 263 7.63 -7.39 -19.48
N ALA A 264 6.36 -7.39 -19.87
CA ALA A 264 5.22 -6.92 -19.08
C ALA A 264 3.99 -7.79 -19.34
N ALA A 265 3.00 -7.71 -18.46
CA ALA A 265 1.74 -8.40 -18.67
C ALA A 265 0.56 -7.70 -17.99
N GLN A 266 -0.62 -7.87 -18.57
CA GLN A 266 -1.86 -7.79 -17.81
C GLN A 266 -1.85 -8.92 -16.77
N MET A 267 -2.14 -8.59 -15.51
CA MET A 267 -2.20 -9.55 -14.42
C MET A 267 -3.48 -9.36 -13.60
N VAL A 268 -3.99 -10.44 -13.02
CA VAL A 268 -4.93 -10.35 -11.89
C VAL A 268 -4.24 -9.67 -10.71
N ALA A 269 -4.95 -8.78 -10.01
CA ALA A 269 -4.35 -7.85 -9.06
C ALA A 269 -3.54 -8.46 -7.89
N GLY A 270 -3.85 -9.69 -7.48
CA GLY A 270 -3.08 -10.38 -6.44
C GLY A 270 -1.86 -11.13 -6.95
N LEU A 271 -1.67 -11.28 -8.26
CA LEU A 271 -0.54 -12.02 -8.81
C LEU A 271 0.83 -11.36 -8.53
N PRO A 272 1.02 -10.03 -8.64
CA PRO A 272 2.28 -9.39 -8.25
C PRO A 272 2.68 -9.68 -6.80
N LEU A 273 1.70 -9.64 -5.88
CA LEU A 273 1.92 -9.97 -4.47
C LEU A 273 2.23 -11.44 -4.28
N ALA A 274 1.45 -12.33 -4.90
CA ALA A 274 1.66 -13.78 -4.79
C ALA A 274 3.04 -14.22 -5.30
N LEU A 275 3.52 -13.64 -6.40
CA LEU A 275 4.85 -13.93 -6.94
C LEU A 275 5.95 -13.39 -6.03
N THR A 276 5.80 -12.15 -5.54
CA THR A 276 6.78 -11.51 -4.65
C THR A 276 6.86 -12.20 -3.28
N LEU A 277 5.74 -12.75 -2.79
CA LEU A 277 5.66 -13.46 -1.52
C LEU A 277 6.01 -14.95 -1.61
N GLY A 278 6.28 -15.49 -2.81
CA GLY A 278 6.58 -16.91 -2.98
C GLY A 278 5.38 -17.83 -2.69
N MET A 279 4.18 -17.43 -3.12
CA MET A 279 2.94 -18.18 -2.89
C MET A 279 3.07 -19.66 -3.27
N GLY A 280 2.61 -20.54 -2.37
CA GLY A 280 2.73 -21.99 -2.54
C GLY A 280 4.15 -22.54 -2.32
N GLY A 281 5.01 -21.81 -1.61
CA GLY A 281 6.39 -22.24 -1.30
C GLY A 281 7.34 -22.13 -2.50
N LYS A 282 6.97 -21.35 -3.52
CA LYS A 282 7.82 -21.12 -4.70
C LYS A 282 8.89 -20.08 -4.40
N PRO A 283 10.03 -20.10 -5.12
CA PRO A 283 10.99 -19.01 -5.06
C PRO A 283 10.31 -17.66 -5.37
N PRO A 284 10.52 -16.62 -4.53
CA PRO A 284 10.01 -15.29 -4.79
C PRO A 284 10.47 -14.75 -6.14
N VAL A 285 9.53 -14.18 -6.90
CA VAL A 285 9.80 -13.41 -8.12
C VAL A 285 9.28 -12.00 -7.87
N PRO A 286 10.15 -11.03 -7.53
CA PRO A 286 9.71 -9.65 -7.32
C PRO A 286 9.06 -9.07 -8.56
N VAL A 287 7.77 -8.73 -8.44
CA VAL A 287 6.96 -8.12 -9.50
C VAL A 287 6.35 -6.84 -8.96
N VAL A 288 6.40 -5.79 -9.76
CA VAL A 288 5.83 -4.49 -9.42
C VAL A 288 4.68 -4.14 -10.35
N THR A 289 3.79 -3.27 -9.87
CA THR A 289 2.72 -2.67 -10.64
C THR A 289 2.68 -1.17 -10.43
N ALA A 290 2.67 -0.44 -11.54
CA ALA A 290 2.55 1.01 -11.58
C ALA A 290 1.18 1.48 -12.11
N LEU A 291 0.31 0.56 -12.53
CA LEU A 291 -0.95 0.93 -13.18
C LEU A 291 -2.01 -0.14 -12.95
N VAL A 292 -3.18 0.30 -12.48
CA VAL A 292 -4.41 -0.49 -12.54
C VAL A 292 -5.01 -0.31 -13.92
N LEU A 293 -5.21 -1.41 -14.65
CA LEU A 293 -5.74 -1.40 -16.01
C LEU A 293 -7.26 -1.36 -16.02
N ALA A 294 -7.90 -2.05 -15.07
CA ALA A 294 -9.34 -2.12 -14.97
C ALA A 294 -9.81 -2.39 -13.54
N ARG A 295 -11.01 -1.92 -13.23
CA ARG A 295 -11.80 -2.22 -12.02
C ARG A 295 -13.11 -2.90 -12.41
N ASN A 296 -13.60 -3.74 -11.50
CA ASN A 296 -14.83 -4.53 -11.67
C ASN A 296 -14.79 -5.43 -12.92
N GLY A 297 -15.95 -5.91 -13.37
CA GLY A 297 -16.14 -6.62 -14.65
C GLY A 297 -16.19 -8.13 -14.51
N ASN A 298 -16.33 -8.63 -13.28
CA ASN A 298 -16.46 -10.03 -12.94
C ASN A 298 -17.86 -10.35 -12.43
N ALA A 299 -18.20 -11.62 -12.54
CA ALA A 299 -19.42 -12.16 -11.95
C ALA A 299 -19.23 -13.59 -11.47
N ILE A 300 -20.07 -13.96 -10.50
CA ILE A 300 -20.31 -15.33 -10.08
C ILE A 300 -21.47 -15.86 -10.92
N THR A 301 -21.18 -16.86 -11.75
CA THR A 301 -22.12 -17.52 -12.64
C THR A 301 -22.35 -18.95 -12.16
N LEU A 302 -23.61 -19.32 -11.93
CA LEU A 302 -23.99 -20.70 -11.56
C LEU A 302 -24.74 -21.36 -12.72
N ALA A 303 -24.72 -22.69 -12.78
CA ALA A 303 -25.47 -23.45 -13.76
C ALA A 303 -26.97 -23.12 -13.66
N LYS A 304 -27.65 -23.01 -14.81
CA LYS A 304 -29.05 -22.58 -14.92
C LYS A 304 -30.00 -23.39 -14.04
N ARG A 305 -29.74 -24.70 -13.88
CA ARG A 305 -30.47 -25.62 -12.98
C ARG A 305 -30.64 -25.10 -11.55
N PHE A 306 -29.68 -24.35 -11.00
CA PHE A 306 -29.79 -23.82 -9.64
C PHE A 306 -30.79 -22.68 -9.56
N HIS A 307 -30.82 -21.81 -10.58
CA HIS A 307 -31.85 -20.78 -10.67
C HIS A 307 -33.25 -21.41 -10.79
N ASP A 308 -33.39 -22.44 -11.59
CA ASP A 308 -34.67 -23.12 -11.79
C ASP A 308 -35.12 -23.87 -10.53
N ALA A 309 -34.17 -24.31 -9.70
CA ALA A 309 -34.39 -24.85 -8.36
C ALA A 309 -34.62 -23.78 -7.27
N GLY A 310 -34.69 -22.50 -7.62
CA GLY A 310 -35.02 -21.41 -6.69
C GLY A 310 -33.83 -20.73 -6.02
N VAL A 311 -32.57 -21.04 -6.38
CA VAL A 311 -31.39 -20.38 -5.80
C VAL A 311 -31.31 -18.92 -6.26
N ARG A 312 -31.33 -17.97 -5.32
CA ARG A 312 -31.18 -16.53 -5.59
C ARG A 312 -30.09 -15.87 -4.75
N THR A 313 -29.79 -16.45 -3.59
CA THR A 313 -28.84 -15.91 -2.61
C THR A 313 -27.75 -16.94 -2.26
N PRO A 314 -26.63 -16.52 -1.64
CA PRO A 314 -25.66 -17.46 -1.07
C PRO A 314 -26.29 -18.47 -0.09
N ALA A 315 -27.29 -18.03 0.68
CA ALA A 315 -27.99 -18.88 1.65
C ALA A 315 -28.82 -19.98 0.96
N ASP A 316 -29.47 -19.66 -0.16
CA ASP A 316 -30.19 -20.66 -0.96
C ASP A 316 -29.22 -21.69 -1.56
N PHE A 317 -28.07 -21.22 -2.04
CA PHE A 317 -27.04 -22.11 -2.58
C PHE A 317 -26.47 -23.04 -1.49
N ARG A 318 -26.25 -22.53 -0.28
CA ARG A 318 -25.90 -23.33 0.90
C ARG A 318 -26.97 -24.38 1.22
N ALA A 319 -28.24 -24.01 1.14
CA ALA A 319 -29.34 -24.95 1.37
C ALA A 319 -29.30 -26.12 0.36
N VAL A 320 -28.99 -25.84 -0.91
CA VAL A 320 -28.82 -26.89 -1.92
C VAL A 320 -27.65 -27.81 -1.57
N ILE A 321 -26.47 -27.26 -1.23
CA ILE A 321 -25.30 -28.05 -0.83
C ILE A 321 -25.64 -28.99 0.34
N MET A 322 -26.34 -28.48 1.35
CA MET A 322 -26.76 -29.25 2.53
C MET A 322 -27.80 -30.33 2.22
N GLN A 323 -28.61 -30.14 1.18
CA GLN A 323 -29.61 -31.11 0.72
C GLN A 323 -29.01 -32.21 -0.17
N THR A 324 -27.77 -32.03 -0.64
CA THR A 324 -27.08 -33.00 -1.50
C THR A 324 -25.73 -33.43 -0.89
N PRO A 325 -25.71 -34.04 0.31
CA PRO A 325 -24.46 -34.38 1.01
C PRO A 325 -23.56 -35.36 0.24
N ASP A 326 -24.14 -36.19 -0.64
CA ASP A 326 -23.40 -37.14 -1.47
C ASP A 326 -22.79 -36.51 -2.73
N LYS A 327 -23.08 -35.23 -3.02
CA LYS A 327 -22.58 -34.51 -4.18
C LYS A 327 -21.57 -33.45 -3.76
N VAL A 328 -20.34 -33.58 -4.25
CA VAL A 328 -19.33 -32.51 -4.13
C VAL A 328 -19.59 -31.46 -5.20
N HIS A 329 -20.13 -30.32 -4.79
CA HIS A 329 -20.31 -29.18 -5.69
C HIS A 329 -18.96 -28.58 -6.07
N THR A 330 -18.73 -28.36 -7.37
CA THR A 330 -17.45 -27.83 -7.87
C THR A 330 -17.63 -26.46 -8.53
N LEU A 331 -16.89 -25.44 -8.09
CA LEU A 331 -16.87 -24.13 -8.74
C LEU A 331 -15.50 -23.81 -9.35
N GLY A 332 -15.50 -23.18 -10.52
CA GLY A 332 -14.31 -22.71 -11.22
C GLY A 332 -13.82 -21.34 -10.73
N MET A 333 -12.51 -21.18 -10.66
CA MET A 333 -11.83 -19.90 -10.51
C MET A 333 -10.67 -19.80 -11.50
N VAL A 334 -10.20 -18.59 -11.81
CA VAL A 334 -9.19 -18.41 -12.88
C VAL A 334 -7.74 -18.55 -12.37
N HIS A 335 -7.50 -18.19 -11.11
CA HIS A 335 -6.20 -18.30 -10.44
C HIS A 335 -6.34 -18.10 -8.92
N PRO A 336 -5.58 -18.80 -8.05
CA PRO A 336 -5.71 -18.68 -6.60
C PRO A 336 -5.54 -17.25 -6.06
N ALA A 337 -4.59 -16.49 -6.62
CA ALA A 337 -4.36 -15.10 -6.22
C ALA A 337 -5.25 -14.07 -6.95
N SER A 338 -6.25 -14.51 -7.71
CA SER A 338 -7.11 -13.59 -8.47
C SER A 338 -8.25 -13.03 -7.63
N MET A 339 -8.68 -11.83 -7.96
CA MET A 339 -9.85 -11.22 -7.35
C MET A 339 -11.12 -12.04 -7.58
N HIS A 340 -11.27 -12.69 -8.74
CA HIS A 340 -12.32 -13.69 -8.97
C HIS A 340 -12.41 -14.74 -7.85
N ASN A 341 -11.26 -15.32 -7.45
CA ASN A 341 -11.21 -16.29 -6.35
C ASN A 341 -11.47 -15.62 -4.99
N LEU A 342 -10.80 -14.50 -4.72
CA LEU A 342 -10.91 -13.83 -3.41
C LEU A 342 -12.35 -13.36 -3.15
N MET A 343 -13.04 -12.84 -4.17
CA MET A 343 -14.44 -12.42 -4.09
C MET A 343 -15.39 -13.62 -4.06
N LEU A 344 -15.14 -14.68 -4.83
CA LEU A 344 -15.93 -15.92 -4.75
C LEU A 344 -15.87 -16.53 -3.35
N ARG A 345 -14.66 -16.66 -2.79
CA ARG A 345 -14.46 -17.14 -1.42
C ARG A 345 -15.11 -16.24 -0.39
N TYR A 346 -15.05 -14.93 -0.59
CA TYR A 346 -15.72 -13.97 0.29
C TYR A 346 -17.24 -14.13 0.25
N TRP A 347 -17.83 -14.21 -0.94
CA TRP A 347 -19.27 -14.41 -1.16
C TRP A 347 -19.77 -15.74 -0.55
N LEU A 348 -19.03 -16.84 -0.77
CA LEU A 348 -19.32 -18.15 -0.18
C LEU A 348 -19.25 -18.09 1.35
N ALA A 349 -18.18 -17.54 1.90
CA ALA A 349 -17.98 -17.46 3.34
C ALA A 349 -19.03 -16.57 4.04
N ALA A 350 -19.43 -15.47 3.41
CA ALA A 350 -20.53 -14.63 3.88
C ALA A 350 -21.88 -15.38 3.85
N GLY A 351 -22.07 -16.29 2.89
CA GLY A 351 -23.17 -17.24 2.85
C GLY A 351 -23.08 -18.41 3.85
N GLY A 352 -22.00 -18.51 4.62
CA GLY A 352 -21.76 -19.62 5.55
C GLY A 352 -21.34 -20.92 4.87
N ILE A 353 -20.77 -20.85 3.67
CA ILE A 353 -20.18 -21.96 2.91
C ILE A 353 -18.66 -21.86 3.03
N ASP A 354 -18.02 -22.89 3.57
CA ASP A 354 -16.58 -23.01 3.61
C ASP A 354 -16.04 -23.42 2.22
N PRO A 355 -15.24 -22.57 1.55
CA PRO A 355 -14.80 -22.81 0.17
C PRO A 355 -13.73 -23.89 0.00
N ASP A 356 -13.17 -24.44 1.09
CA ASP A 356 -12.22 -25.56 1.02
C ASP A 356 -12.74 -26.85 1.69
N GLN A 357 -13.93 -26.82 2.31
CA GLN A 357 -14.52 -27.97 3.01
C GLN A 357 -15.90 -28.35 2.47
N ASP A 358 -16.78 -27.36 2.23
CA ASP A 358 -18.17 -27.62 1.81
C ASP A 358 -18.32 -27.81 0.30
N ILE A 359 -17.36 -27.30 -0.47
CA ILE A 359 -17.31 -27.38 -1.93
C ILE A 359 -15.88 -27.60 -2.42
N ASN A 360 -15.74 -27.90 -3.71
CA ASN A 360 -14.46 -27.95 -4.39
C ASN A 360 -14.24 -26.69 -5.25
N LEU A 361 -13.12 -25.99 -5.07
CA LEU A 361 -12.68 -24.91 -5.95
C LEU A 361 -11.55 -25.36 -6.86
N THR A 362 -11.74 -25.22 -8.16
CA THR A 362 -10.75 -25.66 -9.16
C THR A 362 -10.31 -24.52 -10.09
N VAL A 363 -9.06 -24.56 -10.53
CA VAL A 363 -8.49 -23.57 -11.43
C VAL A 363 -8.82 -23.93 -12.89
N ILE A 364 -9.56 -23.06 -13.57
CA ILE A 364 -9.95 -23.23 -14.97
C ILE A 364 -9.58 -21.97 -15.74
N PRO A 365 -8.89 -22.07 -16.90
CA PRO A 365 -8.67 -20.93 -17.76
C PRO A 365 -10.00 -20.29 -18.22
N PRO A 366 -10.13 -18.95 -18.24
CA PRO A 366 -11.39 -18.30 -18.60
C PRO A 366 -12.05 -18.79 -19.91
N PRO A 367 -11.31 -19.01 -21.02
CA PRO A 367 -11.90 -19.52 -22.26
C PRO A 367 -12.52 -20.92 -22.16
N GLN A 368 -12.21 -21.67 -21.11
CA GLN A 368 -12.70 -23.03 -20.90
C GLN A 368 -13.87 -23.08 -19.90
N MET A 369 -14.27 -21.97 -19.30
CA MET A 369 -15.33 -21.92 -18.27
C MET A 369 -16.66 -22.43 -18.80
N VAL A 370 -17.11 -21.89 -19.94
CA VAL A 370 -18.43 -22.20 -20.52
C VAL A 370 -18.52 -23.66 -20.93
N ALA A 371 -17.46 -24.21 -21.55
CA ALA A 371 -17.40 -25.62 -21.94
C ALA A 371 -17.47 -26.56 -20.72
N ASN A 372 -16.79 -26.23 -19.62
CA ASN A 372 -16.85 -27.01 -18.38
C ASN A 372 -18.21 -26.91 -17.68
N LEU A 373 -18.88 -25.76 -17.76
CA LEU A 373 -20.24 -25.61 -17.25
C LEU A 373 -21.23 -26.46 -18.06
N GLN A 374 -21.11 -26.41 -19.40
CA GLN A 374 -21.95 -27.17 -20.33
C GLN A 374 -21.81 -28.68 -20.13
N SER A 375 -20.59 -29.18 -19.95
CA SER A 375 -20.34 -30.61 -19.72
C SER A 375 -20.73 -31.08 -18.32
N GLY A 376 -21.07 -30.16 -17.41
CA GLY A 376 -21.38 -30.48 -16.01
C GLY A 376 -20.16 -30.79 -15.15
N ASN A 377 -18.95 -30.52 -15.63
CA ASN A 377 -17.70 -30.67 -14.84
C ASN A 377 -17.66 -29.69 -13.66
N ILE A 378 -18.34 -28.54 -13.78
CA ILE A 378 -18.52 -27.55 -12.73
C ILE A 378 -20.00 -27.18 -12.58
N ASP A 379 -20.35 -26.75 -11.37
CA ASP A 379 -21.67 -26.23 -10.99
C ASP A 379 -21.77 -24.70 -11.17
N GLY A 380 -20.65 -24.02 -11.37
CA GLY A 380 -20.55 -22.58 -11.57
C GLY A 380 -19.09 -22.12 -11.54
N TYR A 381 -18.86 -20.81 -11.64
CA TYR A 381 -17.52 -20.22 -11.60
C TYR A 381 -17.59 -18.72 -11.27
N CYS A 382 -16.43 -18.14 -10.98
CA CYS A 382 -16.21 -16.69 -10.98
C CYS A 382 -15.18 -16.33 -12.05
N SER A 383 -15.55 -15.45 -12.99
CA SER A 383 -14.70 -15.01 -14.11
C SER A 383 -15.06 -13.57 -14.53
N GLY A 384 -14.13 -12.91 -15.23
CA GLY A 384 -14.40 -11.68 -15.97
C GLY A 384 -15.19 -11.92 -17.28
N GLU A 385 -15.78 -10.86 -17.82
CA GLU A 385 -16.38 -10.85 -19.17
C GLU A 385 -15.38 -11.21 -20.28
N PRO A 386 -15.81 -11.83 -21.39
CA PRO A 386 -17.21 -12.09 -21.79
C PRO A 386 -17.79 -13.43 -21.34
N TRP A 387 -17.07 -14.19 -20.48
CA TRP A 387 -17.40 -15.59 -20.26
C TRP A 387 -18.69 -15.79 -19.46
N ASN A 388 -19.11 -14.81 -18.63
CA ASN A 388 -20.39 -14.87 -17.94
C ASN A 388 -21.55 -14.64 -18.91
N SER A 389 -21.46 -13.56 -19.70
CA SER A 389 -22.44 -13.24 -20.74
C SER A 389 -22.58 -14.38 -21.75
N HIS A 390 -21.48 -15.01 -22.15
CA HIS A 390 -21.51 -16.18 -23.02
C HIS A 390 -22.34 -17.33 -22.42
N ALA A 391 -22.11 -17.72 -21.16
CA ALA A 391 -22.92 -18.78 -20.52
C ALA A 391 -24.40 -18.40 -20.38
N VAL A 392 -24.72 -17.13 -20.18
CA VAL A 392 -26.09 -16.63 -20.11
C VAL A 392 -26.78 -16.67 -21.48
N GLN A 393 -26.10 -16.20 -22.54
CA GLN A 393 -26.65 -16.17 -23.90
C GLN A 393 -26.93 -17.59 -24.43
N GLU A 394 -26.10 -18.56 -24.07
CA GLU A 394 -26.30 -19.97 -24.42
C GLU A 394 -27.32 -20.68 -23.50
N GLY A 395 -27.89 -19.98 -22.51
CA GLY A 395 -28.86 -20.55 -21.56
C GLY A 395 -28.28 -21.58 -20.59
N LEU A 396 -26.95 -21.67 -20.49
CA LEU A 396 -26.24 -22.66 -19.67
C LEU A 396 -26.13 -22.25 -18.21
N GLY A 397 -26.04 -20.93 -17.96
CA GLY A 397 -25.82 -20.36 -16.64
C GLY A 397 -26.66 -19.10 -16.38
N PHE A 398 -26.62 -18.66 -15.14
CA PHE A 398 -27.14 -17.36 -14.71
C PHE A 398 -26.14 -16.69 -13.76
N VAL A 399 -26.09 -15.37 -13.80
CA VAL A 399 -25.27 -14.56 -12.92
C VAL A 399 -26.01 -14.34 -11.62
N ILE A 400 -25.52 -14.94 -10.53
CA ILE A 400 -26.10 -14.78 -9.20
C ILE A 400 -25.63 -13.49 -8.51
N ALA A 401 -24.39 -13.08 -8.77
CA ALA A 401 -23.82 -11.85 -8.25
C ALA A 401 -22.77 -11.29 -9.20
N THR A 402 -22.79 -9.99 -9.42
CA THR A 402 -21.69 -9.23 -10.01
C THR A 402 -20.74 -8.77 -8.92
N ASP A 403 -19.51 -8.46 -9.28
CA ASP A 403 -18.54 -7.92 -8.34
C ASP A 403 -18.93 -6.55 -7.75
N LEU A 404 -19.71 -5.74 -8.48
CA LEU A 404 -20.33 -4.51 -7.99
C LEU A 404 -21.19 -4.73 -6.74
N GLU A 405 -21.82 -5.90 -6.61
CA GLU A 405 -22.66 -6.26 -5.46
C GLU A 405 -21.85 -6.76 -4.27
N ILE A 406 -20.58 -7.12 -4.48
CA ILE A 406 -19.68 -7.62 -3.43
C ILE A 406 -18.78 -6.49 -2.93
N TRP A 407 -18.12 -5.80 -3.86
CA TRP A 407 -17.26 -4.64 -3.63
C TRP A 407 -17.19 -3.77 -4.89
N ALA A 408 -18.08 -2.77 -4.98
CA ALA A 408 -18.06 -1.81 -6.08
C ALA A 408 -16.76 -0.99 -6.12
N GLY A 409 -16.14 -0.94 -7.29
CA GLY A 409 -14.91 -0.18 -7.54
C GLY A 409 -13.65 -0.91 -7.12
N HIS A 410 -13.70 -2.21 -6.84
CA HIS A 410 -12.51 -2.97 -6.48
C HIS A 410 -11.50 -3.02 -7.64
N LEU A 411 -10.23 -2.92 -7.28
CA LEU A 411 -9.10 -3.27 -8.12
C LEU A 411 -9.26 -4.68 -8.74
N GLU A 412 -9.06 -4.82 -10.06
CA GLU A 412 -9.15 -6.11 -10.76
C GLU A 412 -7.90 -6.46 -11.58
N LYS A 413 -7.65 -5.75 -12.70
CA LYS A 413 -6.48 -6.01 -13.55
C LYS A 413 -5.41 -4.95 -13.38
N VAL A 414 -4.15 -5.36 -13.41
CA VAL A 414 -2.99 -4.48 -13.26
C VAL A 414 -1.95 -4.75 -14.34
N LEU A 415 -1.12 -3.74 -14.62
CA LEU A 415 0.13 -3.91 -15.34
C LEU A 415 1.17 -4.47 -14.37
N GLY A 416 1.69 -5.66 -14.66
CA GLY A 416 2.78 -6.28 -13.91
C GLY A 416 4.06 -6.37 -14.72
N VAL A 417 5.19 -6.01 -14.11
CA VAL A 417 6.55 -6.15 -14.67
C VAL A 417 7.47 -6.71 -13.58
N ARG A 418 8.55 -7.41 -13.97
CA ARG A 418 9.57 -7.79 -12.98
C ARG A 418 10.24 -6.54 -12.42
N GLU A 419 10.55 -6.57 -11.13
CA GLU A 419 11.16 -5.41 -10.47
C GLU A 419 12.54 -5.09 -11.05
N ASP A 420 13.36 -6.11 -11.36
CA ASP A 420 14.67 -5.90 -11.98
C ASP A 420 14.54 -5.27 -13.37
N TRP A 421 13.54 -5.67 -14.17
CA TRP A 421 13.22 -5.06 -15.45
C TRP A 421 12.83 -3.58 -15.30
N ALA A 422 11.95 -3.27 -14.34
CA ALA A 422 11.53 -1.89 -14.07
C ALA A 422 12.67 -0.99 -13.56
N ASN A 423 13.65 -1.57 -12.88
CA ASN A 423 14.84 -0.85 -12.42
C ASN A 423 15.89 -0.69 -13.52
N GLN A 424 16.00 -1.69 -14.41
CA GLN A 424 16.91 -1.67 -15.55
C GLN A 424 16.43 -0.72 -16.66
N TYR A 425 15.11 -0.61 -16.87
CA TYR A 425 14.49 0.18 -17.94
C TYR A 425 13.45 1.18 -17.41
N PRO A 426 13.84 2.13 -16.54
CA PRO A 426 12.90 3.06 -15.90
C PRO A 426 12.16 3.98 -16.88
N GLU A 427 12.81 4.52 -17.91
CA GLU A 427 12.16 5.41 -18.88
C GLU A 427 11.19 4.63 -19.78
N THR A 428 11.60 3.42 -20.18
CA THR A 428 10.74 2.49 -20.92
C THR A 428 9.49 2.11 -20.12
N HIS A 429 9.65 1.81 -18.82
CA HIS A 429 8.52 1.51 -17.94
C HIS A 429 7.59 2.71 -17.80
N LEU A 430 8.13 3.92 -17.67
CA LEU A 430 7.36 5.16 -17.60
C LEU A 430 6.57 5.41 -18.91
N ALA A 431 7.21 5.25 -20.07
CA ALA A 431 6.57 5.34 -21.38
C ALA A 431 5.43 4.32 -21.54
N LEU A 432 5.64 3.09 -21.07
CA LEU A 432 4.61 2.04 -21.10
C LEU A 432 3.40 2.41 -20.23
N VAL A 433 3.63 2.95 -19.03
CA VAL A 433 2.55 3.41 -18.14
C VAL A 433 1.78 4.57 -18.77
N LYS A 434 2.47 5.55 -19.38
CA LYS A 434 1.80 6.67 -20.08
C LYS A 434 0.92 6.19 -21.23
N ALA A 435 1.44 5.33 -22.10
CA ALA A 435 0.69 4.79 -23.24
C ALA A 435 -0.59 4.06 -22.80
N LEU A 436 -0.49 3.26 -21.73
CA LEU A 436 -1.63 2.51 -21.21
C LEU A 436 -2.62 3.39 -20.44
N LEU A 437 -2.16 4.46 -19.79
CA LEU A 437 -3.04 5.39 -19.10
C LEU A 437 -3.94 6.15 -20.10
N GLU A 438 -3.39 6.60 -21.23
CA GLU A 438 -4.19 7.19 -22.33
C GLU A 438 -5.13 6.17 -22.97
N ALA A 439 -4.69 4.92 -23.14
CA ALA A 439 -5.56 3.86 -23.66
C ALA A 439 -6.70 3.53 -22.68
N CYS A 440 -6.45 3.55 -21.38
CA CYS A 440 -7.48 3.44 -20.35
C CYS A 440 -8.52 4.56 -20.45
N GLU A 441 -8.09 5.82 -20.62
CA GLU A 441 -8.98 6.95 -20.85
C GLU A 441 -9.84 6.76 -22.11
N TYR A 442 -9.22 6.36 -23.22
CA TYR A 442 -9.93 6.04 -24.46
C TYR A 442 -10.96 4.93 -24.26
N CYS A 443 -10.60 3.88 -23.52
CA CYS A 443 -11.48 2.76 -23.22
C CYS A 443 -12.71 3.18 -22.40
N ASP A 444 -12.56 4.15 -21.50
CA ASP A 444 -13.65 4.51 -20.60
C ASP A 444 -14.69 5.43 -21.23
N ASP A 445 -14.32 6.15 -22.29
CA ASP A 445 -15.26 6.93 -23.10
C ASP A 445 -16.23 6.02 -23.85
N TYR A 446 -17.51 6.10 -23.47
CA TYR A 446 -18.58 5.29 -24.05
C TYR A 446 -18.72 5.45 -25.57
N ARG A 447 -18.32 6.59 -26.14
CA ARG A 447 -18.38 6.85 -27.59
C ARG A 447 -17.45 5.93 -28.38
N ASN A 448 -16.40 5.41 -27.73
CA ASN A 448 -15.40 4.55 -28.36
C ASN A 448 -15.75 3.05 -28.24
N ARG A 449 -16.76 2.68 -27.45
CA ARG A 449 -17.02 1.28 -27.07
C ARG A 449 -17.37 0.39 -28.26
N GLU A 450 -18.07 0.89 -29.28
CA GLU A 450 -18.35 0.12 -30.50
C GLU A 450 -17.07 -0.20 -31.28
N THR A 451 -16.18 0.77 -31.44
CA THR A 451 -14.86 0.53 -32.06
C THR A 451 -14.03 -0.46 -31.24
N ILE A 452 -14.06 -0.35 -29.90
CA ILE A 452 -13.33 -1.29 -29.04
C ILE A 452 -13.92 -2.69 -29.15
N LEU A 453 -15.24 -2.83 -29.23
CA LEU A 453 -15.91 -4.11 -29.45
C LEU A 453 -15.43 -4.76 -30.75
N GLU A 454 -15.40 -4.01 -31.86
CA GLU A 454 -14.90 -4.50 -33.15
C GLU A 454 -13.46 -5.01 -33.05
N LEU A 455 -12.59 -4.31 -32.31
CA LEU A 455 -11.22 -4.77 -32.04
C LEU A 455 -11.20 -6.05 -31.22
N LEU A 456 -11.92 -6.11 -30.10
CA LEU A 456 -11.92 -7.27 -29.21
C LEU A 456 -12.44 -8.54 -29.90
N CYS A 457 -13.41 -8.41 -30.82
CA CYS A 457 -13.94 -9.51 -31.61
C CYS A 457 -12.93 -10.15 -32.57
N GLN A 458 -11.80 -9.50 -32.86
CA GLN A 458 -10.81 -10.05 -33.79
C GLN A 458 -10.14 -11.31 -33.20
N PRO A 459 -9.85 -12.35 -34.02
CA PRO A 459 -9.36 -13.65 -33.53
C PRO A 459 -8.06 -13.60 -32.72
N GLN A 460 -7.17 -12.66 -33.05
CA GLN A 460 -5.90 -12.49 -32.35
C GLN A 460 -6.06 -11.88 -30.95
N TYR A 461 -7.22 -11.29 -30.63
CA TYR A 461 -7.54 -10.71 -29.33
C TYR A 461 -8.47 -11.64 -28.52
N VAL A 462 -9.72 -11.25 -28.28
CA VAL A 462 -10.68 -12.13 -27.57
C VAL A 462 -11.19 -13.18 -28.53
N GLY A 463 -11.53 -12.79 -29.77
CA GLY A 463 -12.07 -13.68 -30.80
C GLY A 463 -13.48 -14.21 -30.48
N GLY A 464 -14.21 -13.51 -29.61
CA GLY A 464 -15.60 -13.81 -29.26
C GLY A 464 -16.58 -13.09 -30.17
N LYS A 465 -17.81 -13.59 -30.26
CA LYS A 465 -18.87 -12.92 -31.00
C LYS A 465 -19.36 -11.66 -30.27
N PRO A 466 -19.84 -10.63 -30.98
CA PRO A 466 -20.30 -9.38 -30.36
C PRO A 466 -21.32 -9.59 -29.23
N GLU A 467 -22.30 -10.48 -29.41
CA GLU A 467 -23.37 -10.76 -28.44
C GLU A 467 -22.87 -11.23 -27.06
N TYR A 468 -21.64 -11.75 -26.98
CA TYR A 468 -21.03 -12.18 -25.71
C TYR A 468 -20.26 -11.05 -25.02
N ILE A 469 -19.76 -10.07 -25.77
CA ILE A 469 -18.92 -8.98 -25.22
C ILE A 469 -19.75 -7.74 -24.88
N ARG A 470 -20.85 -7.50 -25.61
CA ARG A 470 -21.69 -6.32 -25.45
C ARG A 470 -22.34 -6.14 -24.07
N PRO A 471 -22.89 -7.18 -23.41
CA PRO A 471 -23.62 -6.99 -22.16
C PRO A 471 -22.72 -6.43 -21.05
N GLY A 472 -23.14 -5.34 -20.42
CA GLY A 472 -22.38 -4.63 -19.38
C GLY A 472 -21.23 -3.76 -19.90
N PHE A 473 -20.83 -3.93 -21.16
CA PHE A 473 -19.82 -3.11 -21.81
C PHE A 473 -20.43 -1.96 -22.63
N ILE A 474 -21.48 -2.26 -23.40
CA ILE A 474 -22.27 -1.30 -24.19
C ILE A 474 -23.75 -1.44 -23.85
N ASP A 475 -24.25 -2.67 -23.90
CA ASP A 475 -25.66 -2.97 -23.71
C ASP A 475 -25.96 -3.19 -22.22
N PRO A 476 -27.22 -3.03 -21.78
CA PRO A 476 -27.64 -3.44 -20.44
C PRO A 476 -27.25 -4.89 -20.14
N TYR A 477 -26.77 -5.14 -18.94
CA TYR A 477 -26.29 -6.43 -18.48
C TYR A 477 -27.44 -7.42 -18.28
N ILE A 478 -27.27 -8.65 -18.74
CA ILE A 478 -28.28 -9.71 -18.69
C ILE A 478 -27.80 -10.81 -17.74
N ARG A 479 -28.59 -11.09 -16.69
CA ARG A 479 -28.22 -12.09 -15.67
C ARG A 479 -28.69 -13.51 -15.98
N GLY A 480 -29.54 -13.71 -16.98
CA GLY A 480 -30.09 -15.05 -17.30
C GLY A 480 -31.15 -15.55 -16.30
N THR A 481 -31.70 -14.67 -15.46
CA THR A 481 -32.75 -15.00 -14.46
C THR A 481 -34.17 -14.85 -14.99
N GLY A 482 -34.35 -14.31 -16.21
CA GLY A 482 -35.64 -13.88 -16.74
C GLY A 482 -36.05 -12.47 -16.29
N ALA A 483 -35.26 -11.83 -15.41
CA ALA A 483 -35.39 -10.42 -15.10
C ALA A 483 -35.01 -9.53 -16.30
N LYS A 484 -35.47 -8.28 -16.28
CA LYS A 484 -35.12 -7.28 -17.29
C LYS A 484 -33.61 -7.00 -17.22
N ALA A 485 -32.99 -6.75 -18.39
CA ALA A 485 -31.60 -6.33 -18.45
C ALA A 485 -31.37 -5.01 -17.69
N GLU A 486 -30.25 -4.91 -17.00
CA GLU A 486 -29.93 -3.84 -16.05
C GLU A 486 -28.77 -2.99 -16.57
N VAL A 487 -28.89 -1.66 -16.52
CA VAL A 487 -27.72 -0.80 -16.73
C VAL A 487 -26.87 -0.89 -15.48
N LEU A 488 -25.63 -1.35 -15.62
CA LEU A 488 -24.64 -1.41 -14.55
C LEU A 488 -23.56 -0.36 -14.80
N PRO A 489 -23.71 0.87 -14.29
CA PRO A 489 -22.67 1.89 -14.42
C PRO A 489 -21.37 1.37 -13.82
N ARG A 490 -20.24 1.60 -14.50
CA ARG A 490 -18.90 1.22 -14.02
C ARG A 490 -18.65 -0.29 -13.91
N TYR A 491 -19.40 -1.12 -14.64
CA TYR A 491 -19.15 -2.57 -14.64
C TYR A 491 -17.79 -2.93 -15.27
N ASN A 492 -17.43 -2.37 -16.43
CA ASN A 492 -16.04 -2.40 -16.93
C ASN A 492 -15.48 -0.99 -16.92
N GLN A 493 -14.75 -0.66 -15.85
CA GLN A 493 -14.21 0.66 -15.59
C GLN A 493 -12.70 0.70 -15.86
N PHE A 494 -12.27 1.68 -16.67
CA PHE A 494 -10.88 1.77 -17.13
C PHE A 494 -10.15 3.04 -16.66
N TYR A 495 -10.84 4.15 -16.39
CA TYR A 495 -10.17 5.44 -16.12
C TYR A 495 -10.83 6.32 -15.05
N VAL A 496 -12.15 6.49 -15.09
CA VAL A 496 -12.89 7.41 -14.21
C VAL A 496 -12.71 7.06 -12.73
N ASP A 497 -13.04 7.99 -11.83
CA ASP A 497 -12.94 7.81 -10.37
C ASP A 497 -11.56 7.32 -9.91
N LYS A 498 -10.50 7.83 -10.55
CA LYS A 498 -9.10 7.55 -10.17
C LYS A 498 -8.74 6.07 -10.33
N THR A 499 -9.33 5.40 -11.32
CA THR A 499 -9.25 3.95 -11.51
C THR A 499 -7.81 3.44 -11.50
N ASN A 500 -6.92 4.16 -12.16
CA ASN A 500 -5.62 3.64 -12.55
C ASN A 500 -4.55 3.69 -11.46
N CYS A 501 -4.78 4.42 -10.37
CA CYS A 501 -3.80 4.53 -9.30
C CYS A 501 -3.71 3.19 -8.53
N PRO A 502 -2.50 2.61 -8.37
CA PRO A 502 -2.32 1.35 -7.64
C PRO A 502 -2.31 1.59 -6.12
N TYR A 503 -3.46 1.92 -5.54
CA TYR A 503 -3.61 2.24 -4.11
C TYR A 503 -3.14 1.11 -3.18
N ARG A 504 -2.60 1.50 -2.02
CA ARG A 504 -2.04 0.56 -1.03
C ARG A 504 -3.11 -0.20 -0.27
N VAL A 505 -4.20 0.47 0.11
CA VAL A 505 -5.29 -0.11 0.92
C VAL A 505 -5.86 -1.37 0.26
N GLU A 506 -6.10 -1.31 -1.05
CA GLU A 506 -6.59 -2.46 -1.82
C GLU A 506 -5.56 -3.59 -1.92
N GLY A 507 -4.28 -3.23 -2.09
CA GLY A 507 -3.18 -4.20 -2.05
C GLY A 507 -3.05 -4.89 -0.69
N LEU A 508 -3.26 -4.14 0.41
CA LEU A 508 -3.27 -4.68 1.77
C LEU A 508 -4.45 -5.62 1.98
N TRP A 509 -5.65 -5.26 1.51
CA TRP A 509 -6.81 -6.15 1.58
C TRP A 509 -6.55 -7.48 0.84
N ILE A 510 -5.96 -7.42 -0.37
CA ILE A 510 -5.59 -8.62 -1.13
C ILE A 510 -4.58 -9.47 -0.34
N MET A 511 -3.51 -8.86 0.18
CA MET A 511 -2.49 -9.55 0.99
C MET A 511 -3.12 -10.24 2.21
N THR A 512 -4.04 -9.54 2.87
CA THR A 512 -4.87 -10.05 3.95
C THR A 512 -5.71 -11.26 3.50
N GLN A 513 -6.42 -11.19 2.37
CA GLN A 513 -7.21 -12.34 1.91
C GLN A 513 -6.34 -13.53 1.48
N LEU A 514 -5.15 -13.32 0.90
CA LEU A 514 -4.21 -14.41 0.62
C LEU A 514 -3.80 -15.14 1.91
N ALA A 515 -3.55 -14.38 2.99
CA ALA A 515 -3.25 -14.94 4.30
C ALA A 515 -4.44 -15.62 4.96
N ARG A 516 -5.64 -15.04 4.86
CA ARG A 516 -6.90 -15.63 5.37
C ARG A 516 -7.10 -17.07 4.89
N TRP A 517 -6.73 -17.35 3.64
CA TRP A 517 -6.88 -18.65 3.00
C TRP A 517 -5.60 -19.50 3.02
N GLY A 518 -4.60 -19.12 3.81
CA GLY A 518 -3.36 -19.90 4.00
C GLY A 518 -2.44 -19.95 2.76
N MET A 519 -2.69 -19.14 1.73
CA MET A 519 -1.93 -19.14 0.48
C MET A 519 -0.53 -18.55 0.65
N THR A 520 -0.41 -17.56 1.53
CA THR A 520 0.84 -16.92 1.97
C THR A 520 0.76 -16.66 3.48
N PRO A 521 1.89 -16.48 4.18
CA PRO A 521 1.85 -15.80 5.48
C PRO A 521 1.39 -14.35 5.29
N PHE A 522 0.82 -13.75 6.35
CA PHE A 522 0.68 -12.30 6.45
C PHE A 522 2.05 -11.71 6.87
N PRO A 523 2.68 -10.85 6.05
CA PRO A 523 4.00 -10.32 6.35
C PRO A 523 3.99 -9.31 7.50
N ARG A 524 4.88 -9.44 8.48
CA ARG A 524 5.09 -8.41 9.54
C ARG A 524 5.57 -7.08 8.95
N ASN A 525 6.35 -7.16 7.89
CA ASN A 525 6.88 -6.03 7.13
C ASN A 525 6.00 -5.68 5.91
N TRP A 526 4.68 -5.89 5.99
CA TRP A 526 3.75 -5.68 4.88
C TRP A 526 3.85 -4.28 4.23
N ILE A 527 4.16 -3.23 5.01
CA ILE A 527 4.35 -1.86 4.51
C ILE A 527 5.48 -1.85 3.46
N ASP A 528 6.64 -2.41 3.79
CA ASP A 528 7.80 -2.45 2.90
C ASP A 528 7.49 -3.22 1.61
N ILE A 529 6.72 -4.30 1.74
CA ILE A 529 6.31 -5.14 0.61
C ILE A 529 5.35 -4.39 -0.31
N LEU A 530 4.31 -3.76 0.25
CA LEU A 530 3.37 -2.97 -0.53
C LEU A 530 4.05 -1.79 -1.21
N ASP A 531 4.95 -1.09 -0.52
CA ASP A 531 5.72 0.02 -1.10
C ASP A 531 6.65 -0.46 -2.22
N ARG A 532 7.09 -1.72 -2.19
CA ARG A 532 7.94 -2.29 -3.23
C ARG A 532 7.11 -2.68 -4.45
N VAL A 533 6.01 -3.41 -4.22
CA VAL A 533 5.14 -3.94 -5.27
C VAL A 533 4.31 -2.84 -5.94
N ARG A 534 3.82 -1.83 -5.19
CA ARG A 534 2.95 -0.76 -5.71
C ARG A 534 3.76 0.50 -6.02
N ARG A 535 4.09 0.71 -7.30
CA ARG A 535 4.91 1.83 -7.79
C ARG A 535 4.08 3.08 -8.07
N VAL A 536 3.51 3.63 -7.00
CA VAL A 536 2.74 4.90 -7.04
C VAL A 536 3.62 6.06 -7.53
N ASP A 537 4.94 5.98 -7.29
CA ASP A 537 5.92 6.95 -7.78
C ASP A 537 5.99 7.00 -9.32
N VAL A 538 5.98 5.84 -9.99
CA VAL A 538 5.98 5.74 -11.46
C VAL A 538 4.64 6.19 -12.02
N PHE A 539 3.53 5.78 -11.39
CA PHE A 539 2.20 6.26 -11.74
C PHE A 539 2.12 7.79 -11.69
N GLY A 540 2.51 8.39 -10.56
CA GLY A 540 2.46 9.84 -10.36
C GLY A 540 3.36 10.59 -11.34
N ALA A 541 4.53 10.04 -11.69
CA ALA A 541 5.37 10.61 -12.75
C ALA A 541 4.68 10.60 -14.11
N ALA A 542 4.08 9.47 -14.52
CA ALA A 542 3.34 9.36 -15.77
C ALA A 542 2.15 10.32 -15.82
N ALA A 543 1.37 10.39 -14.74
CA ALA A 543 0.21 11.28 -14.63
C ALA A 543 0.62 12.76 -14.77
N ARG A 544 1.68 13.19 -14.06
CA ARG A 544 2.19 14.57 -14.15
C ARG A 544 2.69 14.93 -15.54
N GLU A 545 3.41 14.02 -16.21
CA GLU A 545 3.88 14.25 -17.58
C GLU A 545 2.75 14.33 -18.61
N LEU A 546 1.63 13.64 -18.35
CA LEU A 546 0.40 13.73 -19.15
C LEU A 546 -0.49 14.92 -18.77
N GLY A 547 -0.09 15.73 -17.78
CA GLY A 547 -0.89 16.87 -17.29
C GLY A 547 -2.12 16.46 -16.49
N LEU A 548 -2.17 15.23 -15.98
CA LEU A 548 -3.23 14.71 -15.12
C LEU A 548 -2.96 15.08 -13.65
N LEU A 549 -4.02 15.33 -12.88
CA LEU A 549 -3.89 15.63 -11.46
C LEU A 549 -3.29 14.43 -10.72
N ASP A 550 -2.23 14.67 -9.95
CA ASP A 550 -1.69 13.69 -9.01
C ASP A 550 -2.74 13.41 -7.93
N VAL A 551 -3.02 12.15 -7.68
CA VAL A 551 -4.17 11.75 -6.88
C VAL A 551 -3.71 11.33 -5.50
N GLU A 552 -4.13 12.06 -4.48
CA GLU A 552 -3.94 11.63 -3.09
C GLU A 552 -4.58 10.25 -2.86
N PRO A 553 -3.82 9.29 -2.27
CA PRO A 553 -4.35 7.98 -1.94
C PRO A 553 -5.49 8.07 -0.92
N ASP A 554 -6.64 7.49 -1.26
CA ASP A 554 -7.69 7.24 -0.28
C ASP A 554 -7.18 6.20 0.72
N ARG A 555 -7.11 6.59 2.00
CA ARG A 555 -6.76 5.73 3.14
C ARG A 555 -7.99 5.22 3.87
N GLY A 556 -9.19 5.51 3.35
CA GLY A 556 -10.45 5.14 3.96
C GLY A 556 -10.61 3.63 4.11
N PRO A 557 -11.41 3.20 5.09
CA PRO A 557 -11.74 1.80 5.26
C PRO A 557 -12.55 1.27 4.07
N ILE A 558 -12.33 0.00 3.72
CA ILE A 558 -13.11 -0.68 2.68
C ILE A 558 -14.34 -1.30 3.33
N LYS A 559 -15.54 -0.92 2.87
CA LYS A 559 -16.80 -1.54 3.31
C LYS A 559 -17.23 -2.61 2.31
N LEU A 560 -17.45 -3.82 2.78
CA LEU A 560 -17.93 -4.94 1.97
C LEU A 560 -19.45 -5.12 2.12
N PHE A 561 -20.05 -5.87 1.20
CA PHE A 561 -21.51 -5.99 1.07
C PHE A 561 -22.21 -6.59 2.30
N ASP A 562 -21.52 -7.40 3.10
CA ASP A 562 -22.02 -8.02 4.32
C ASP A 562 -21.94 -7.08 5.54
N GLY A 563 -21.53 -5.84 5.33
CA GLY A 563 -21.36 -4.83 6.39
C GLY A 563 -20.00 -4.90 7.10
N THR A 564 -19.17 -5.91 6.78
CA THR A 564 -17.80 -6.00 7.31
C THR A 564 -16.99 -4.82 6.80
N VAL A 565 -16.23 -4.21 7.71
CA VAL A 565 -15.34 -3.08 7.43
C VAL A 565 -13.90 -3.56 7.56
N PHE A 566 -13.11 -3.35 6.50
CA PHE A 566 -11.67 -3.53 6.52
C PHE A 566 -11.00 -2.20 6.83
N ASP A 567 -10.42 -2.10 8.02
CA ASP A 567 -9.60 -0.98 8.44
C ASP A 567 -8.14 -1.22 8.05
N PRO A 568 -7.54 -0.39 7.16
CA PRO A 568 -6.14 -0.54 6.77
C PRO A 568 -5.14 -0.28 7.89
N ASP A 569 -5.54 0.40 8.97
CA ASP A 569 -4.66 0.66 10.12
C ASP A 569 -4.56 -0.55 11.06
N ASP A 570 -5.51 -1.49 11.01
CA ASP A 570 -5.49 -2.74 11.77
C ASP A 570 -5.92 -3.98 10.93
N PRO A 571 -5.10 -4.37 9.94
CA PRO A 571 -5.42 -5.49 9.05
C PRO A 571 -5.43 -6.85 9.77
N VAL A 572 -4.70 -6.97 10.90
CA VAL A 572 -4.58 -8.21 11.67
C VAL A 572 -5.84 -8.44 12.50
N HIS A 573 -6.40 -7.41 13.12
CA HIS A 573 -7.68 -7.52 13.80
C HIS A 573 -8.80 -7.93 12.86
N TYR A 574 -8.87 -7.32 11.67
CA TYR A 574 -9.81 -7.74 10.62
C TYR A 574 -9.68 -9.23 10.30
N LEU A 575 -8.46 -9.75 10.11
CA LEU A 575 -8.22 -11.18 9.83
C LEU A 575 -8.76 -12.10 10.91
N HIS A 576 -8.51 -11.78 12.18
CA HIS A 576 -8.92 -12.63 13.30
C HIS A 576 -10.44 -12.69 13.48
N ASN A 577 -11.15 -11.62 13.16
CA ASN A 577 -12.59 -11.51 13.32
C ASN A 577 -13.41 -12.25 12.25
N LEU A 578 -12.81 -12.61 11.12
CA LEU A 578 -13.51 -13.37 10.07
C LEU A 578 -13.82 -14.79 10.57
N LYS A 579 -15.08 -15.23 10.43
CA LYS A 579 -15.53 -16.53 10.96
C LYS A 579 -14.89 -17.72 10.22
N ILE A 580 -15.03 -17.75 8.90
CA ILE A 580 -14.48 -18.79 8.02
C ILE A 580 -13.13 -18.32 7.49
N LYS A 581 -12.07 -19.02 7.91
CA LYS A 581 -10.66 -18.74 7.62
C LYS A 581 -9.81 -19.98 7.86
N ARG A 582 -8.53 -19.94 7.46
CA ARG A 582 -7.52 -20.95 7.78
C ARG A 582 -6.61 -20.48 8.91
N ASP A 583 -5.65 -21.33 9.27
CA ASP A 583 -4.60 -20.97 10.21
C ASP A 583 -3.77 -19.81 9.66
N ILE A 584 -3.90 -18.65 10.30
CA ILE A 584 -3.21 -17.42 9.91
C ILE A 584 -1.78 -17.50 10.44
N ARG A 585 -0.81 -17.43 9.52
CA ARG A 585 0.62 -17.32 9.84
C ARG A 585 1.07 -15.87 9.70
N ILE A 586 1.75 -15.34 10.72
CA ILE A 586 2.32 -13.98 10.71
C ILE A 586 3.84 -14.06 10.83
N GLU A 587 4.53 -13.78 9.73
CA GLU A 587 5.96 -14.00 9.57
C GLU A 587 6.63 -12.77 8.97
N GLU A 588 7.91 -12.55 9.25
CA GLU A 588 8.67 -11.54 8.51
C GLU A 588 9.09 -12.13 7.16
N VAL A 589 8.70 -11.49 6.06
CA VAL A 589 9.03 -11.97 4.71
C VAL A 589 10.20 -11.17 4.18
N LEU A 590 11.36 -11.81 4.14
CA LEU A 590 12.55 -11.22 3.55
C LEU A 590 12.41 -11.25 2.02
N ILE A 591 12.32 -10.09 1.41
CA ILE A 591 12.47 -9.96 -0.04
C ILE A 591 13.92 -9.57 -0.30
N ASP A 592 14.61 -10.31 -1.17
CA ASP A 592 16.02 -10.08 -1.48
C ASP A 592 16.31 -8.59 -1.71
N PRO A 593 17.45 -8.06 -1.22
CA PRO A 593 17.87 -6.71 -1.56
C PRO A 593 17.86 -6.57 -3.09
N ILE A 594 17.39 -5.44 -3.59
CA ILE A 594 17.32 -5.12 -5.03
C ILE A 594 18.60 -5.65 -5.68
N ALA A 595 18.46 -6.64 -6.56
CA ALA A 595 19.60 -7.25 -7.23
C ALA A 595 20.37 -6.11 -7.92
N VAL A 596 21.61 -5.92 -7.46
CA VAL A 596 22.51 -4.83 -7.86
C VAL A 596 22.86 -4.94 -9.32
#